data_AF-A0A9D0DGH1-F1
#
_entry.id   AF-A0A9D0DGH1-F1
#
_cell.length_a   1.000
_cell.length_b   1.000
_cell.length_c   1.000
_cell.angle_alpha   90.00
_cell.angle_beta   90.00
_cell.angle_gamma   90.00
#
_symmetry.space_group_name_H-M   'P 1'
#
loop_
_entity.id
_entity.type
_entity.pdbx_description
1 polymer ?
#
loop_
_entity_poly.entity_id
_entity_poly.type
_entity_poly.pdbx_seq_one_letter_code
_entity_poly.pdbx_strand_id
1 'polypeptide(L)'
;MELKNKRLFRRQCFSNGKWISSVSGDVLDVYNPATGERIGTVPSLGAGETAAAITAADKAWGGWRTMTAHERSRIIRRWYDLIVKHQDDLAVIMTTEQGKPLAESRGEVLYGAAFVEWFAEEAKRVYGDTIPMAQPGKRIVVIKQPVGVCAAITPWNFPSAMITRKAAPALAAGCPVVIKPAAQTPFSALALAELAAEAGMPPGVFNVLTGPASEIGGELTSNPIVRKLSFTGSTAVGKMLMRQ
;
A
#
# COMPACT_ATOMS: atom_id res chain seq x y z
N MET A 1 13.68 20.89 -2.95
CA MET A 1 12.31 20.41 -2.68
C MET A 1 11.69 21.27 -1.58
N GLU A 2 10.70 22.10 -1.90
CA GLU A 2 9.95 22.90 -0.93
C GLU A 2 8.55 22.32 -0.77
N LEU A 3 8.16 21.97 0.47
CA LEU A 3 6.87 21.36 0.79
C LEU A 3 6.11 22.22 1.81
N LYS A 4 4.80 22.41 1.59
CA LYS A 4 3.91 23.08 2.54
C LYS A 4 3.77 22.23 3.81
N ASN A 5 3.55 20.92 3.68
CA ASN A 5 3.56 19.96 4.79
C ASN A 5 4.84 19.11 4.77
N LYS A 6 5.82 19.52 5.57
CA LYS A 6 7.12 18.82 5.69
C LYS A 6 7.02 17.39 6.23
N ARG A 7 5.94 17.03 6.94
CA ARG A 7 5.76 15.67 7.49
C ARG A 7 5.58 14.59 6.41
N LEU A 8 5.19 14.99 5.20
CA LEU A 8 4.99 14.05 4.08
C LEU A 8 6.29 13.46 3.55
N PHE A 9 7.42 14.15 3.75
CA PHE A 9 8.71 13.63 3.32
C PHE A 9 9.33 12.76 4.42
N ARG A 10 9.11 11.45 4.29
CA ARG A 10 9.54 10.44 5.27
C ARG A 10 10.74 9.65 4.74
N ARG A 11 11.74 9.45 5.61
CA ARG A 11 12.99 8.72 5.33
C ARG A 11 13.11 7.42 6.14
N GLN A 12 11.97 6.91 6.60
CA GLN A 12 11.84 5.71 7.41
C GLN A 12 10.73 4.85 6.82
N CYS A 13 10.76 3.54 7.05
CA CYS A 13 9.65 2.65 6.67
C CYS A 13 8.48 2.82 7.64
N PHE A 14 7.27 2.52 7.19
CA PHE A 14 6.07 2.55 8.03
C PHE A 14 5.61 1.12 8.32
N SER A 15 5.70 0.67 9.56
CA SER A 15 5.30 -0.67 9.96
C SER A 15 4.62 -0.64 11.32
N ASN A 16 3.47 -1.32 11.43
CA ASN A 16 2.71 -1.40 12.67
C ASN A 16 2.43 -0.02 13.32
N GLY A 17 2.06 0.97 12.51
CA GLY A 17 1.77 2.33 12.98
C GLY A 17 3.00 3.14 13.40
N LYS A 18 4.21 2.66 13.14
CA LYS A 18 5.47 3.29 13.56
C LYS A 18 6.41 3.53 12.38
N TRP A 19 7.21 4.58 12.49
CA TRP A 19 8.33 4.85 11.60
C TRP A 19 9.57 4.10 12.09
N ILE A 20 10.11 3.20 11.27
CA ILE A 20 11.22 2.31 11.62
C ILE A 20 12.39 2.45 10.65
N SER A 21 13.59 2.14 11.16
CA SER A 21 14.84 2.04 10.39
C SER A 21 15.26 0.57 10.27
N SER A 22 16.26 0.28 9.42
CA SER A 22 16.85 -1.05 9.31
C SER A 22 17.61 -1.40 10.59
N VAL A 23 17.53 -2.67 11.02
CA VAL A 23 18.28 -3.14 12.20
C VAL A 23 19.78 -3.10 11.96
N SER A 24 20.23 -3.36 10.72
CA SER A 24 21.66 -3.25 10.35
C SER A 24 22.12 -1.79 10.20
N GLY A 25 21.18 -0.84 10.12
CA GLY A 25 21.46 0.55 9.77
C GLY A 25 21.63 0.79 8.27
N ASP A 26 21.48 -0.24 7.43
CA ASP A 26 21.63 -0.12 5.98
C ASP A 26 20.53 0.76 5.38
N VAL A 27 20.91 1.50 4.34
CA VAL A 27 20.04 2.45 3.64
C VAL A 27 20.22 2.35 2.12
N LEU A 28 19.20 2.80 1.40
CA LEU A 28 19.20 2.97 -0.05
C LEU A 28 19.17 4.47 -0.35
N ASP A 29 20.10 4.95 -1.19
CA ASP A 29 20.08 6.31 -1.70
C ASP A 29 19.01 6.46 -2.79
N VAL A 30 18.33 7.60 -2.79
CA VAL A 30 17.36 7.99 -3.82
C VAL A 30 17.83 9.29 -4.47
N TYR A 31 17.89 9.29 -5.79
CA TYR A 31 18.45 10.37 -6.59
C TYR A 31 17.38 11.05 -7.42
N ASN A 32 17.52 12.36 -7.63
CA ASN A 32 16.68 13.10 -8.55
C ASN A 32 17.17 12.82 -9.98
N PRO A 33 16.37 12.16 -10.83
CA PRO A 33 16.83 11.73 -12.15
C PRO A 33 17.13 12.89 -13.11
N ALA A 34 16.62 14.09 -12.86
CA ALA A 34 16.89 15.27 -13.68
C ALA A 34 18.23 15.95 -13.38
N THR A 35 18.78 15.75 -12.17
CA THR A 35 19.98 16.47 -11.70
C THR A 35 21.12 15.55 -11.29
N GLY A 36 20.82 14.29 -10.99
CA GLY A 36 21.75 13.36 -10.35
C GLY A 36 21.99 13.62 -8.87
N GLU A 37 21.41 14.68 -8.29
CA GLU A 37 21.57 14.99 -6.87
C GLU A 37 20.82 14.00 -5.97
N ARG A 38 21.41 13.68 -4.83
CA ARG A 38 20.76 12.82 -3.84
C ARG A 38 19.63 13.58 -3.12
N ILE A 39 18.41 13.04 -3.19
CA ILE A 39 17.23 13.58 -2.50
C ILE A 39 17.26 13.22 -1.01
N GLY A 40 17.66 11.98 -0.71
CA GLY A 40 17.71 11.43 0.63
C GLY A 40 17.95 9.93 0.61
N THR A 41 17.71 9.30 1.75
CA THR A 41 17.85 7.85 1.94
C THR A 41 16.58 7.26 2.52
N VAL A 42 16.37 5.96 2.28
CA VAL A 42 15.34 5.14 2.94
C VAL A 42 15.98 3.88 3.51
N PRO A 43 15.41 3.24 4.56
CA PRO A 43 15.98 2.02 5.11
C PRO A 43 16.07 0.89 4.08
N SER A 44 17.09 0.06 4.18
CA SER A 44 17.19 -1.21 3.49
C SER A 44 16.77 -2.33 4.43
N LEU A 45 15.47 -2.60 4.52
CA LEU A 45 14.93 -3.68 5.35
C LEU A 45 15.09 -5.04 4.66
N GLY A 46 15.32 -6.08 5.45
CA GLY A 46 15.48 -7.45 4.98
C GLY A 46 14.27 -8.34 5.27
N ALA A 47 14.50 -9.66 5.22
CA ALA A 47 13.47 -10.67 5.49
C ALA A 47 12.93 -10.60 6.93
N GLY A 48 13.79 -10.35 7.93
CA GLY A 48 13.38 -10.32 9.34
C GLY A 48 12.37 -9.21 9.66
N GLU A 49 12.62 -7.98 9.22
CA GLU A 49 11.68 -6.88 9.39
C GLU A 49 10.41 -7.07 8.55
N THR A 50 10.52 -7.72 7.40
CA THR A 50 9.38 -8.09 6.56
C THR A 50 8.46 -9.09 7.28
N ALA A 51 9.03 -10.15 7.86
CA ALA A 51 8.29 -11.13 8.67
C ALA A 51 7.58 -10.47 9.87
N ALA A 52 8.25 -9.51 10.52
CA ALA A 52 7.67 -8.75 11.62
C ALA A 52 6.48 -7.88 11.17
N ALA A 53 6.58 -7.23 10.00
CA ALA A 53 5.47 -6.46 9.43
C ALA A 53 4.28 -7.34 9.02
N ILE A 54 4.54 -8.51 8.43
CA ILE A 54 3.50 -9.51 8.10
C ILE A 54 2.78 -9.96 9.38
N THR A 55 3.54 -10.28 10.43
CA THR A 55 2.97 -10.66 11.74
C THR A 55 2.13 -9.54 12.35
N ALA A 56 2.57 -8.29 12.23
CA ALA A 56 1.79 -7.14 12.69
C ALA A 56 0.49 -6.96 11.89
N ALA A 57 0.54 -7.16 10.57
CA ALA A 57 -0.64 -7.13 9.72
C ALA A 57 -1.65 -8.21 10.11
N ASP A 58 -1.21 -9.44 10.35
CA ASP A 58 -2.08 -10.53 10.79
C ASP A 58 -2.74 -10.25 12.14
N LYS A 59 -1.97 -9.74 13.11
CA LYS A 59 -2.50 -9.30 14.41
C LYS A 59 -3.55 -8.19 14.28
N ALA A 60 -3.36 -7.25 13.36
CA ALA A 60 -4.30 -6.17 13.10
C ALA A 60 -5.57 -6.64 12.35
N TRP A 61 -5.48 -7.76 11.61
CA TRP A 61 -6.56 -8.23 10.75
C TRP A 61 -7.85 -8.51 11.52
N GLY A 62 -7.74 -9.13 12.70
CA GLY A 62 -8.87 -9.47 13.56
C GLY A 62 -9.77 -8.26 13.85
N GLY A 63 -9.18 -7.12 14.22
CA GLY A 63 -9.92 -5.88 14.47
C GLY A 63 -10.39 -5.19 13.19
N TRP A 64 -9.57 -5.18 12.14
CA TRP A 64 -9.92 -4.51 10.88
C TRP A 64 -11.09 -5.18 10.14
N ARG A 65 -11.13 -6.52 10.13
CA ARG A 65 -12.18 -7.28 9.41
C ARG A 65 -13.52 -7.27 10.13
N THR A 66 -13.56 -7.06 11.44
CA THR A 66 -14.79 -7.02 12.24
C THR A 66 -15.45 -5.65 12.23
N MET A 67 -14.73 -4.59 11.86
CA MET A 67 -15.35 -3.30 11.54
C MET A 67 -16.43 -3.48 10.46
N THR A 68 -17.49 -2.70 10.56
CA THR A 68 -18.50 -2.64 9.50
C THR A 68 -17.86 -2.06 8.23
N ALA A 69 -18.46 -2.40 7.08
CA ALA A 69 -18.08 -1.78 5.81
C ALA A 69 -18.15 -0.24 5.85
N HIS A 70 -19.10 0.32 6.60
CA HIS A 70 -19.28 1.76 6.74
C HIS A 70 -18.16 2.42 7.54
N GLU A 71 -17.71 1.81 8.63
CA GLU A 71 -16.59 2.33 9.41
C GLU A 71 -15.28 2.30 8.62
N ARG A 72 -14.99 1.19 7.92
CA ARG A 72 -13.85 1.13 7.00
C ARG A 72 -13.94 2.18 5.89
N SER A 73 -15.12 2.31 5.28
CA SER A 73 -15.41 3.32 4.25
C SER A 73 -15.07 4.74 4.71
N ARG A 74 -15.43 5.11 5.95
CA ARG A 74 -15.11 6.44 6.52
C ARG A 74 -13.61 6.69 6.65
N ILE A 75 -12.83 5.71 7.12
CA ILE A 75 -11.37 5.85 7.24
C ILE A 75 -10.71 5.97 5.86
N ILE A 76 -11.10 5.11 4.91
CA ILE A 76 -10.57 5.13 3.54
C ILE A 76 -10.96 6.45 2.85
N ARG A 77 -12.18 6.95 3.08
CA ARG A 77 -12.62 8.25 2.57
C ARG A 77 -11.80 9.41 3.13
N ARG A 78 -11.54 9.42 4.44
CA ARG A 78 -10.66 10.43 5.05
C ARG A 78 -9.24 10.38 4.47
N TRP A 79 -8.74 9.19 4.15
CA TRP A 79 -7.45 9.04 3.46
C TRP A 79 -7.48 9.67 2.06
N TYR A 80 -8.55 9.46 1.28
CA TYR A 80 -8.76 10.19 0.02
C TYR A 80 -8.73 11.71 0.24
N ASP A 81 -9.50 12.24 1.21
CA ASP A 81 -9.64 13.68 1.40
C ASP A 81 -8.28 14.32 1.74
N LEU A 82 -7.45 13.60 2.50
CA LEU A 82 -6.08 13.98 2.82
C LEU A 82 -5.15 13.94 1.59
N ILE A 83 -5.27 12.93 0.72
CA ILE A 83 -4.49 12.86 -0.52
C ILE A 83 -4.82 14.06 -1.40
N VAL A 84 -6.11 14.37 -1.60
CA VAL A 84 -6.55 15.51 -2.40
C VAL A 84 -6.08 16.82 -1.77
N LYS A 85 -6.24 16.98 -0.45
CA LYS A 85 -5.78 18.18 0.28
C LYS A 85 -4.27 18.44 0.10
N HIS A 86 -3.46 17.38 0.03
CA HIS A 86 -2.00 17.47 -0.09
C HIS A 86 -1.49 17.22 -1.51
N GLN A 87 -2.35 17.37 -2.53
CA GLN A 87 -2.02 17.06 -3.93
C GLN A 87 -0.70 17.71 -4.40
N ASP A 88 -0.51 19.00 -4.14
CA ASP A 88 0.68 19.72 -4.59
C ASP A 88 1.97 19.18 -3.96
N ASP A 89 1.99 18.95 -2.65
CA ASP A 89 3.18 18.44 -1.95
C ASP A 89 3.52 17.01 -2.42
N LEU A 90 2.49 16.17 -2.60
CA LEU A 90 2.65 14.82 -3.14
C LEU A 90 3.19 14.85 -4.58
N ALA A 91 2.70 15.77 -5.41
CA ALA A 91 3.18 15.93 -6.76
C ALA A 91 4.65 16.40 -6.81
N VAL A 92 5.05 17.31 -5.92
CA VAL A 92 6.44 17.75 -5.79
C VAL A 92 7.35 16.59 -5.39
N ILE A 93 6.97 15.78 -4.40
CA ILE A 93 7.74 14.58 -4.00
C ILE A 93 7.90 13.65 -5.20
N MET A 94 6.80 13.32 -5.88
CA MET A 94 6.79 12.42 -7.03
C MET A 94 7.66 12.92 -8.18
N THR A 95 7.52 14.19 -8.60
CA THR A 95 8.37 14.78 -9.65
C THR A 95 9.83 14.73 -9.25
N THR A 96 10.15 15.00 -7.98
CA THR A 96 11.53 15.04 -7.50
C THR A 96 12.21 13.68 -7.60
N GLU A 97 11.53 12.58 -7.21
CA GLU A 97 12.13 11.24 -7.23
C GLU A 97 11.97 10.49 -8.56
N GLN A 98 10.90 10.74 -9.31
CA GLN A 98 10.57 9.97 -10.51
C GLN A 98 10.90 10.72 -11.81
N GLY A 99 10.83 12.05 -11.81
CA GLY A 99 11.25 12.90 -12.92
C GLY A 99 10.14 13.38 -13.87
N LYS A 100 8.90 12.88 -13.77
CA LYS A 100 7.81 13.37 -14.64
C LYS A 100 7.45 14.84 -14.35
N PRO A 101 6.96 15.59 -15.36
CA PRO A 101 6.53 16.97 -15.18
C PRO A 101 5.51 17.12 -14.04
N LEU A 102 5.58 18.23 -13.30
CA LEU A 102 4.72 18.46 -12.13
C LEU A 102 3.22 18.37 -12.44
N ALA A 103 2.81 18.79 -13.65
CA ALA A 103 1.42 18.67 -14.09
C ALA A 103 0.97 17.20 -14.21
N GLU A 104 1.83 16.31 -14.72
CA GLU A 104 1.55 14.87 -14.78
C GLU A 104 1.53 14.25 -13.38
N SER A 105 2.44 14.66 -12.49
CA SER A 105 2.43 14.21 -11.09
C SER A 105 1.15 14.62 -10.36
N ARG A 106 0.66 15.84 -10.57
CA ARG A 106 -0.65 16.28 -10.04
C ARG A 106 -1.80 15.43 -10.56
N GLY A 107 -1.78 15.11 -11.85
CA GLY A 107 -2.77 14.23 -12.48
C GLY A 107 -2.72 12.82 -11.89
N GLU A 108 -1.53 12.25 -11.70
CA GLU A 108 -1.37 10.93 -11.07
C GLU A 108 -1.87 10.92 -9.63
N VAL A 109 -1.58 11.95 -8.82
CA VAL A 109 -2.05 11.99 -7.43
C VAL A 109 -3.57 11.91 -7.36
N LEU A 110 -4.29 12.66 -8.20
CA LEU A 110 -5.75 12.59 -8.26
C LEU A 110 -6.26 11.28 -8.86
N TYR A 111 -5.60 10.76 -9.88
CA TYR A 111 -5.94 9.44 -10.44
C TYR A 111 -5.77 8.33 -9.40
N GLY A 112 -4.68 8.39 -8.61
CA GLY A 112 -4.44 7.51 -7.48
C GLY A 112 -5.51 7.66 -6.39
N ALA A 113 -5.88 8.90 -6.05
CA ALA A 113 -6.93 9.20 -5.10
C ALA A 113 -8.29 8.63 -5.55
N ALA A 114 -8.64 8.71 -6.84
CA ALA A 114 -9.90 8.19 -7.35
C ALA A 114 -10.12 6.69 -7.03
N PHE A 115 -9.06 5.87 -7.02
CA PHE A 115 -9.17 4.47 -6.54
C PHE A 115 -9.52 4.38 -5.06
N VAL A 116 -8.98 5.27 -4.23
CA VAL A 116 -9.25 5.32 -2.79
C VAL A 116 -10.71 5.68 -2.54
N GLU A 117 -11.22 6.71 -3.22
CA GLU A 117 -12.64 7.10 -3.17
C GLU A 117 -13.54 5.95 -3.65
N TRP A 118 -13.26 5.41 -4.83
CA TRP A 118 -14.03 4.32 -5.42
C TRP A 118 -14.13 3.11 -4.47
N PHE A 119 -13.00 2.64 -3.94
CA PHE A 119 -13.04 1.46 -3.07
C PHE A 119 -13.57 1.76 -1.65
N ALA A 120 -13.49 3.01 -1.18
CA ALA A 120 -14.24 3.40 0.02
C ALA A 120 -15.75 3.20 -0.18
N GLU A 121 -16.26 3.48 -1.38
CA GLU A 121 -17.66 3.26 -1.72
C GLU A 121 -17.98 1.77 -1.92
N GLU A 122 -17.13 1.04 -2.64
CA GLU A 122 -17.31 -0.40 -2.90
C GLU A 122 -17.21 -1.26 -1.64
N ALA A 123 -16.55 -0.78 -0.57
CA ALA A 123 -16.53 -1.47 0.72
C ALA A 123 -17.92 -1.86 1.21
N LYS A 124 -18.95 -1.05 0.90
CA LYS A 124 -20.35 -1.23 1.32
C LYS A 124 -21.19 -2.06 0.32
N ARG A 125 -20.60 -2.51 -0.78
CA ARG A 125 -21.27 -3.16 -1.91
C ARG A 125 -20.74 -4.56 -2.21
N VAL A 126 -20.14 -5.20 -1.20
CA VAL A 126 -19.67 -6.58 -1.28
C VAL A 126 -20.87 -7.53 -1.13
N TYR A 127 -21.70 -7.60 -2.17
CA TYR A 127 -22.91 -8.41 -2.17
C TYR A 127 -22.61 -9.91 -2.31
N GLY A 128 -23.31 -10.72 -1.53
CA GLY A 128 -23.43 -12.16 -1.72
C GLY A 128 -24.63 -12.52 -2.59
N ASP A 129 -24.96 -13.81 -2.65
CA ASP A 129 -26.03 -14.33 -3.51
C ASP A 129 -26.89 -15.36 -2.76
N THR A 130 -28.16 -15.46 -3.13
CA THR A 130 -29.04 -16.58 -2.78
C THR A 130 -29.45 -17.30 -4.05
N ILE A 131 -29.18 -18.60 -4.13
CA ILE A 131 -29.34 -19.37 -5.37
C ILE A 131 -30.48 -20.40 -5.20
N PRO A 132 -31.40 -20.53 -6.16
CA PRO A 132 -32.44 -21.57 -6.14
C PRO A 132 -31.84 -22.97 -5.99
N MET A 133 -32.42 -23.77 -5.10
CA MET A 133 -31.97 -25.12 -4.82
C MET A 133 -32.83 -26.16 -5.55
N ALA A 134 -32.19 -27.13 -6.20
CA ALA A 134 -32.89 -28.19 -6.92
C ALA A 134 -33.58 -29.20 -5.99
N GLN A 135 -33.10 -29.37 -4.75
CA GLN A 135 -33.68 -30.27 -3.76
C GLN A 135 -34.58 -29.51 -2.78
N PRO A 136 -35.80 -30.00 -2.50
CA PRO A 136 -36.67 -29.43 -1.47
C PRO A 136 -35.98 -29.39 -0.09
N GLY A 137 -36.35 -28.40 0.72
CA GLY A 137 -35.86 -28.27 2.10
C GLY A 137 -34.42 -27.73 2.27
N LYS A 138 -33.72 -27.40 1.17
CA LYS A 138 -32.34 -26.86 1.21
C LYS A 138 -32.26 -25.43 0.67
N ARG A 139 -31.21 -24.70 1.04
CA ARG A 139 -30.93 -23.32 0.60
C ARG A 139 -29.45 -23.18 0.25
N ILE A 140 -29.15 -22.37 -0.77
CA ILE A 140 -27.78 -22.00 -1.15
C ILE A 140 -27.60 -20.51 -0.87
N VAL A 141 -26.57 -20.18 -0.08
CA VAL A 141 -26.17 -18.81 0.23
C VAL A 141 -24.67 -18.68 -0.08
N VAL A 142 -24.31 -17.62 -0.79
CA VAL A 142 -22.92 -17.24 -1.08
C VAL A 142 -22.61 -15.97 -0.33
N ILE A 143 -21.49 -15.94 0.39
CA ILE A 143 -20.94 -14.74 1.01
C ILE A 143 -19.52 -14.50 0.51
N LYS A 144 -19.08 -13.23 0.56
CA LYS A 144 -17.72 -12.82 0.19
C LYS A 144 -17.02 -12.27 1.44
N GLN A 145 -15.81 -12.75 1.71
CA GLN A 145 -15.03 -12.39 2.89
C GLN A 145 -13.60 -12.00 2.50
N PRO A 146 -12.90 -11.17 3.29
CA PRO A 146 -11.50 -10.83 3.03
C PRO A 146 -10.63 -12.08 3.00
N VAL A 147 -9.69 -12.11 2.04
CA VAL A 147 -8.78 -13.25 1.86
C VAL A 147 -7.78 -13.40 3.02
N GLY A 148 -7.34 -12.29 3.62
CA GLY A 148 -6.32 -12.26 4.67
C GLY A 148 -5.29 -11.17 4.46
N VAL A 149 -4.09 -11.37 5.00
CA VAL A 149 -2.96 -10.45 4.79
C VAL A 149 -2.59 -10.45 3.30
N CYS A 150 -2.57 -9.25 2.72
CA CYS A 150 -2.19 -9.02 1.34
C CYS A 150 -0.78 -8.42 1.25
N ALA A 151 -0.05 -8.80 0.20
CA ALA A 151 1.21 -8.21 -0.18
C ALA A 151 1.08 -7.45 -1.51
N ALA A 152 1.75 -6.30 -1.62
CA ALA A 152 1.80 -5.51 -2.84
C ALA A 152 3.23 -5.13 -3.19
N ILE A 153 3.65 -5.41 -4.42
CA ILE A 153 4.95 -4.99 -4.96
C ILE A 153 4.67 -4.06 -6.15
N THR A 154 5.12 -2.80 -6.06
CA THR A 154 4.79 -1.75 -7.03
C THR A 154 6.01 -1.21 -7.77
N PRO A 155 5.86 -0.83 -9.06
CA PRO A 155 6.94 -0.29 -9.88
C PRO A 155 7.11 1.22 -9.64
N TRP A 156 8.09 1.81 -10.32
CA TRP A 156 8.49 3.21 -10.12
C TRP A 156 7.73 4.22 -10.99
N ASN A 157 7.13 3.80 -12.09
CA ASN A 157 6.58 4.69 -13.13
C ASN A 157 5.32 5.44 -12.71
N PHE A 158 4.52 4.85 -11.82
CA PHE A 158 3.34 5.48 -11.21
C PHE A 158 3.38 5.25 -9.70
N PRO A 159 4.27 5.97 -8.97
CA PRO A 159 4.66 5.62 -7.62
C PRO A 159 3.56 5.87 -6.58
N SER A 160 2.53 6.68 -6.88
CA SER A 160 1.35 6.82 -6.03
C SER A 160 0.20 5.93 -6.51
N ALA A 161 -0.13 5.97 -7.80
CA ALA A 161 -1.32 5.30 -8.30
C ALA A 161 -1.22 3.76 -8.24
N MET A 162 -0.02 3.18 -8.42
CA MET A 162 0.13 1.72 -8.30
C MET A 162 -0.09 1.22 -6.87
N ILE A 163 0.15 2.07 -5.88
CA ILE A 163 -0.08 1.76 -4.47
C ILE A 163 -1.57 1.78 -4.18
N THR A 164 -2.24 2.91 -4.47
CA THR A 164 -3.66 3.05 -4.15
C THR A 164 -4.53 2.05 -4.90
N ARG A 165 -4.19 1.71 -6.15
CA ARG A 165 -4.86 0.65 -6.94
C ARG A 165 -4.84 -0.73 -6.31
N LYS A 166 -3.88 -1.01 -5.42
CA LYS A 166 -3.73 -2.30 -4.72
C LYS A 166 -4.21 -2.22 -3.28
N ALA A 167 -3.82 -1.16 -2.57
CA ALA A 167 -4.14 -0.96 -1.17
C ALA A 167 -5.63 -0.66 -0.97
N ALA A 168 -6.22 0.24 -1.75
CA ALA A 168 -7.62 0.63 -1.57
C ALA A 168 -8.60 -0.55 -1.66
N PRO A 169 -8.55 -1.45 -2.67
CA PRO A 169 -9.44 -2.62 -2.68
C PRO A 169 -9.15 -3.61 -1.55
N ALA A 170 -7.88 -3.81 -1.17
CA ALA A 170 -7.53 -4.69 -0.05
C ALA A 170 -8.13 -4.18 1.26
N LEU A 171 -7.92 -2.89 1.56
CA LEU A 171 -8.44 -2.23 2.75
C LEU A 171 -9.97 -2.26 2.80
N ALA A 172 -10.63 -1.93 1.69
CA ALA A 172 -12.09 -1.94 1.57
C ALA A 172 -12.69 -3.32 1.84
N ALA A 173 -12.08 -4.37 1.28
CA ALA A 173 -12.48 -5.76 1.49
C ALA A 173 -12.27 -6.23 2.96
N GLY A 174 -11.47 -5.52 3.75
CA GLY A 174 -11.14 -5.89 5.13
C GLY A 174 -9.81 -6.63 5.27
N CYS A 175 -8.89 -6.47 4.32
CA CYS A 175 -7.54 -7.04 4.37
C CYS A 175 -6.51 -5.98 4.80
N PRO A 176 -5.58 -6.30 5.72
CA PRO A 176 -4.37 -5.51 5.91
C PRO A 176 -3.39 -5.73 4.74
N VAL A 177 -2.50 -4.78 4.51
CA VAL A 177 -1.56 -4.80 3.38
C VAL A 177 -0.13 -4.46 3.79
N VAL A 178 0.83 -5.24 3.28
CA VAL A 178 2.27 -4.97 3.33
C VAL A 178 2.77 -4.62 1.93
N ILE A 179 3.34 -3.43 1.77
CA ILE A 179 3.67 -2.84 0.48
C ILE A 179 5.18 -2.67 0.36
N LYS A 180 5.74 -3.14 -0.75
CA LYS A 180 7.12 -2.87 -1.16
C LYS A 180 7.10 -2.00 -2.42
N PRO A 181 7.41 -0.69 -2.32
CA PRO A 181 7.54 0.17 -3.48
C PRO A 181 8.87 -0.08 -4.23
N ALA A 182 9.00 0.52 -5.41
CA ALA A 182 10.28 0.54 -6.10
C ALA A 182 11.31 1.35 -5.30
N ALA A 183 12.58 0.91 -5.32
CA ALA A 183 13.64 1.58 -4.57
C ALA A 183 13.99 2.96 -5.14
N GLN A 184 13.69 3.19 -6.42
CA GLN A 184 13.91 4.47 -7.10
C GLN A 184 12.91 5.55 -6.70
N THR A 185 11.70 5.17 -6.27
CA THR A 185 10.62 6.13 -5.98
C THR A 185 9.83 5.81 -4.69
N PRO A 186 10.52 5.62 -3.55
CA PRO A 186 9.87 5.19 -2.32
C PRO A 186 9.13 6.32 -1.60
N PHE A 187 9.49 7.59 -1.81
CA PHE A 187 8.98 8.69 -0.98
C PHE A 187 7.50 8.96 -1.22
N SER A 188 6.99 8.78 -2.44
CA SER A 188 5.55 8.84 -2.73
C SER A 188 4.77 7.81 -1.93
N ALA A 189 5.32 6.59 -1.76
CA ALA A 189 4.70 5.53 -0.97
C ALA A 189 4.65 5.88 0.52
N LEU A 190 5.75 6.41 1.04
CA LEU A 190 5.86 6.78 2.45
C LEU A 190 5.00 8.01 2.78
N ALA A 191 4.87 8.96 1.85
CA ALA A 191 3.94 10.08 2.00
C ALA A 191 2.48 9.61 2.08
N LEU A 192 2.10 8.62 1.26
CA LEU A 192 0.78 7.98 1.36
C LEU A 192 0.57 7.25 2.70
N ALA A 193 1.63 6.66 3.27
CA ALA A 193 1.58 6.02 4.59
C ALA A 193 1.37 7.04 5.72
N GLU A 194 2.03 8.20 5.66
CA GLU A 194 1.79 9.32 6.59
C GLU A 194 0.32 9.74 6.58
N LEU A 195 -0.25 9.90 5.38
CA LEU A 195 -1.65 10.28 5.23
C LEU A 195 -2.62 9.16 5.66
N ALA A 196 -2.26 7.90 5.45
CA ALA A 196 -3.05 6.77 5.93
C ALA A 196 -3.10 6.73 7.47
N ALA A 197 -1.97 6.99 8.13
CA ALA A 197 -1.90 7.13 9.58
C ALA A 197 -2.75 8.31 10.07
N GLU A 198 -2.64 9.48 9.43
CA GLU A 198 -3.45 10.67 9.77
C GLU A 198 -4.96 10.45 9.53
N ALA A 199 -5.33 9.59 8.57
CA ALA A 199 -6.72 9.20 8.32
C ALA A 199 -7.32 8.31 9.44
N GLY A 200 -6.50 7.80 10.35
CA GLY A 200 -6.92 6.89 11.42
C GLY A 200 -6.86 5.42 11.02
N MET A 201 -6.03 5.06 10.03
CA MET A 201 -5.78 3.65 9.72
C MET A 201 -5.16 2.95 10.94
N PRO A 202 -5.72 1.82 11.43
CA PRO A 202 -5.17 1.15 12.60
C PRO A 202 -3.73 0.66 12.37
N PRO A 203 -2.88 0.63 13.42
CA PRO A 203 -1.54 0.06 13.34
C PRO A 203 -1.55 -1.35 12.73
N GLY A 204 -0.69 -1.58 11.74
CA GLY A 204 -0.53 -2.88 11.07
C GLY A 204 -1.45 -3.08 9.86
N VAL A 205 -2.49 -2.27 9.67
CA VAL A 205 -3.41 -2.42 8.53
C VAL A 205 -2.79 -1.94 7.21
N PHE A 206 -1.92 -0.92 7.25
CA PHE A 206 -1.19 -0.41 6.10
C PHE A 206 0.29 -0.29 6.46
N ASN A 207 1.16 -0.99 5.73
CA ASN A 207 2.59 -1.02 5.99
C ASN A 207 3.36 -0.80 4.68
N VAL A 208 4.45 -0.03 4.74
CA VAL A 208 5.32 0.27 3.60
C VAL A 208 6.76 0.01 3.99
N LEU A 209 7.39 -0.97 3.34
CA LEU A 209 8.75 -1.42 3.59
C LEU A 209 9.63 -1.16 2.37
N THR A 210 10.79 -0.56 2.58
CA THR A 210 11.82 -0.33 1.56
C THR A 210 13.00 -1.27 1.81
N GLY A 211 13.62 -1.74 0.73
CA GLY A 211 14.70 -2.72 0.80
C GLY A 211 14.85 -3.52 -0.49
N PRO A 212 15.77 -4.50 -0.51
CA PRO A 212 16.06 -5.30 -1.69
C PRO A 212 14.84 -6.09 -2.15
N ALA A 213 14.61 -6.12 -3.45
CA ALA A 213 13.47 -6.83 -4.02
C ALA A 213 13.52 -8.35 -3.77
N SER A 214 14.71 -8.94 -3.70
CA SER A 214 14.92 -10.36 -3.43
C SER A 214 14.56 -10.74 -2.00
N GLU A 215 14.96 -9.93 -1.01
CA GLU A 215 14.73 -10.23 0.41
C GLU A 215 13.27 -10.01 0.80
N ILE A 216 12.76 -8.79 0.58
CA ILE A 216 11.37 -8.48 0.89
C ILE A 216 10.43 -9.32 0.02
N GLY A 217 10.71 -9.42 -1.29
CA GLY A 217 9.89 -10.22 -2.20
C GLY A 217 9.87 -11.69 -1.83
N GLY A 218 11.04 -12.26 -1.52
CA GLY A 218 11.17 -13.66 -1.10
C GLY A 218 10.35 -13.97 0.15
N GLU A 219 10.47 -13.14 1.19
CA GLU A 219 9.67 -13.30 2.42
C GLU A 219 8.17 -13.12 2.16
N LEU A 220 7.76 -12.12 1.37
CA LEU A 220 6.35 -11.91 1.03
C LEU A 220 5.72 -13.10 0.28
N THR A 221 6.51 -13.83 -0.52
CA THR A 221 6.03 -15.00 -1.27
C THR A 221 6.08 -16.30 -0.47
N SER A 222 7.08 -16.47 0.40
CA SER A 222 7.28 -17.73 1.13
C SER A 222 6.49 -17.79 2.45
N ASN A 223 6.12 -16.63 3.01
CA ASN A 223 5.46 -16.58 4.31
C ASN A 223 3.97 -16.99 4.21
N PRO A 224 3.54 -18.07 4.90
CA PRO A 224 2.20 -18.62 4.76
C PRO A 224 1.08 -17.73 5.31
N ILE A 225 1.42 -16.68 6.07
CA ILE A 225 0.45 -15.67 6.53
C ILE A 225 -0.04 -14.80 5.36
N VAL A 226 0.82 -14.55 4.36
CA VAL A 226 0.45 -13.79 3.16
C VAL A 226 -0.40 -14.66 2.26
N ARG A 227 -1.67 -14.31 2.08
CA ARG A 227 -2.63 -15.11 1.30
C ARG A 227 -2.92 -14.56 -0.10
N LYS A 228 -2.41 -13.37 -0.40
CA LYS A 228 -2.59 -12.72 -1.70
C LYS A 228 -1.42 -11.81 -2.02
N LEU A 229 -0.74 -12.07 -3.13
CA LEU A 229 0.23 -11.16 -3.72
C LEU A 229 -0.41 -10.39 -4.89
N SER A 230 -0.10 -9.09 -5.00
CA SER A 230 -0.40 -8.27 -6.17
C SER A 230 0.86 -7.56 -6.64
N PHE A 231 1.32 -7.91 -7.84
CA PHE A 231 2.54 -7.37 -8.44
C PHE A 231 2.22 -6.52 -9.67
N THR A 232 3.01 -5.48 -9.90
CA THR A 232 3.08 -4.80 -11.20
C THR A 232 4.55 -4.50 -11.49
N GLY A 233 5.01 -4.87 -12.69
CA GLY A 233 6.39 -4.73 -13.11
C GLY A 233 6.67 -5.61 -14.32
N SER A 234 7.92 -6.04 -14.50
CA SER A 234 8.31 -6.82 -15.67
C SER A 234 7.71 -8.23 -15.67
N THR A 235 7.43 -8.75 -16.87
CA THR A 235 6.91 -10.12 -17.06
C THR A 235 7.84 -11.18 -16.47
N ALA A 236 9.16 -10.99 -16.57
CA ALA A 236 10.15 -11.93 -16.04
C ALA A 236 10.03 -12.05 -14.51
N VAL A 237 9.94 -10.93 -13.79
CA VAL A 237 9.74 -10.91 -12.33
C VAL A 237 8.37 -11.49 -11.98
N GLY A 238 7.31 -11.16 -12.74
CA GLY A 238 5.99 -11.72 -12.50
C GLY A 238 5.94 -13.25 -12.60
N LYS A 239 6.61 -13.84 -13.59
CA LYS A 239 6.73 -15.31 -13.72
C LYS A 239 7.50 -15.94 -12.56
N MET A 240 8.54 -15.26 -12.06
CA MET A 240 9.30 -15.73 -10.90
C MET A 240 8.45 -15.69 -9.62
N LEU A 241 7.79 -14.56 -9.34
CA LEU A 241 6.90 -14.39 -8.19
C LEU A 241 5.71 -15.35 -8.19
N MET A 242 5.22 -15.77 -9.37
CA MET A 242 4.12 -16.74 -9.48
C MET A 242 4.57 -18.19 -9.20
N ARG A 243 5.86 -18.49 -9.37
CA ARG A 243 6.41 -19.83 -9.08
C ARG A 243 6.74 -20.01 -7.59
N GLN A 244 6.96 -18.90 -6.89
CA GLN A 244 7.19 -18.86 -5.44
C GLN A 244 5.87 -18.99 -4.71
#